data_AF-A0A521KXX1-F1
#
_entry.id   AF-A0A521KXX1-F1
#
_cell.length_a   1.000
_cell.length_b   1.000
_cell.length_c   1.000
_cell.angle_alpha   90.00
_cell.angle_beta   90.00
_cell.angle_gamma   90.00
#
_symmetry.space_group_name_H-M   'P 1'
#
loop_
_entity.id
_entity.type
_entity.pdbx_description
1 polymer ?
#
loop_
_entity_poly.entity_id
_entity_poly.type
_entity_poly.pdbx_seq_one_letter_code
_entity_poly.pdbx_strand_id
1 'polypeptide(L)'
;MPSAIELWGELCGLLSDKGVMPLEAKVLTPAEIARAVRQAGLDGRVERFVWNYLYPRHYGGADGEVSETEAIGLVDSLKPKPLPSLQPLAPEDEPEGERCGICHVRPARGVIEHG
;
A
#
# COMPACT_ATOMS: atom_id res chain seq x y z
N MET A 1 -7.99 1.35 22.28
CA MET A 1 -7.18 0.29 21.63
C MET A 1 -8.08 -0.42 20.64
N PRO A 2 -7.62 -0.68 19.40
CA PRO A 2 -8.42 -1.39 18.42
C PRO A 2 -8.60 -2.87 18.83
N SER A 3 -9.80 -3.39 18.65
CA SER A 3 -10.11 -4.81 18.79
C SER A 3 -9.41 -5.64 17.71
N ALA A 4 -9.31 -6.96 17.94
CA ALA A 4 -8.74 -7.87 16.96
C ALA A 4 -9.50 -7.85 15.61
N ILE A 5 -10.81 -7.60 15.64
CA ILE A 5 -11.65 -7.49 14.44
C ILE A 5 -11.41 -6.17 13.69
N GLU A 6 -11.19 -5.06 14.41
CA GLU A 6 -10.81 -3.79 13.78
C GLU A 6 -9.45 -3.91 13.08
N LEU A 7 -8.46 -4.51 13.75
CA LEU A 7 -7.14 -4.78 13.14
C LEU A 7 -7.23 -5.73 11.94
N TRP A 8 -8.13 -6.72 12.00
CA TRP A 8 -8.38 -7.61 10.87
C TRP A 8 -9.02 -6.88 9.68
N GLY A 9 -9.97 -5.98 9.92
CA GLY A 9 -10.58 -5.15 8.88
C GLY A 9 -9.55 -4.24 8.20
N GLU A 10 -8.67 -3.63 8.99
CA GLU A 10 -7.57 -2.82 8.48
C GLU A 10 -6.59 -3.65 7.63
N LEU A 11 -6.21 -4.83 8.10
CA LEU A 11 -5.37 -5.75 7.36
C LEU A 11 -6.00 -6.15 6.02
N CYS A 12 -7.30 -6.47 6.00
CA CYS A 12 -8.04 -6.75 4.76
C CYS A 12 -8.01 -5.58 3.77
N GLY A 13 -8.13 -4.35 4.26
CA GLY A 13 -8.00 -3.14 3.45
C GLY A 13 -6.64 -3.07 2.77
N LEU A 14 -5.56 -3.23 3.55
CA LEU A 14 -4.18 -3.20 3.03
C LEU A 14 -3.91 -4.30 2.00
N LEU A 15 -4.46 -5.50 2.20
CA LEU A 15 -4.34 -6.61 1.25
C LEU A 15 -5.11 -6.33 -0.05
N SER A 16 -6.26 -5.67 0.06
CA SER A 16 -7.07 -5.27 -1.09
C SER A 16 -6.36 -4.19 -1.91
N ASP A 17 -5.79 -3.17 -1.26
CA ASP A 17 -5.07 -2.07 -1.92
C ASP A 17 -3.80 -2.56 -2.64
N LYS A 18 -3.16 -3.60 -2.11
CA LYS A 18 -1.99 -4.24 -2.75
C LYS A 18 -2.39 -5.17 -3.91
N GLY A 19 -3.68 -5.42 -4.13
CA GLY A 19 -4.16 -6.37 -5.14
C GLY A 19 -3.84 -7.83 -4.82
N VAL A 20 -3.62 -8.14 -3.53
CA VAL A 20 -3.22 -9.47 -3.07
C VAL A 20 -4.35 -10.23 -2.40
N MET A 21 -5.46 -9.55 -2.17
CA MET A 21 -6.68 -10.16 -1.68
C MET A 21 -7.23 -11.12 -2.74
N PRO A 22 -7.54 -12.38 -2.39
CA PRO A 22 -8.21 -13.28 -3.34
C PRO A 22 -9.56 -12.69 -3.78
N LEU A 23 -9.88 -12.81 -5.08
CA LEU A 23 -11.06 -12.20 -5.70
C LEU A 23 -12.38 -12.63 -5.02
N GLU A 24 -12.40 -13.81 -4.42
CA GLU A 24 -13.55 -14.42 -3.75
C GLU A 24 -13.54 -14.23 -2.22
N ALA A 25 -12.74 -13.29 -1.71
CA ALA A 25 -12.53 -13.07 -0.27
C ALA A 25 -13.81 -12.96 0.59
N LYS A 26 -14.96 -12.57 0.02
CA LYS A 26 -16.23 -12.48 0.74
C LYS A 26 -16.71 -13.81 1.35
N VAL A 27 -16.25 -14.94 0.83
CA VAL A 27 -16.62 -16.27 1.34
C VAL A 27 -15.48 -16.97 2.08
N LEU A 28 -14.30 -16.32 2.15
CA LEU A 28 -13.12 -16.93 2.74
C LEU A 28 -13.02 -16.58 4.23
N THR A 29 -12.65 -17.58 5.00
CA THR A 29 -12.26 -17.42 6.40
C THR A 29 -10.91 -16.70 6.51
N PRO A 30 -10.59 -16.09 7.68
CA PRO A 30 -9.28 -15.47 7.90
C PRO A 30 -8.11 -16.42 7.63
N ALA A 31 -8.23 -17.70 8.00
CA ALA A 31 -7.22 -18.72 7.71
C ALA A 31 -7.01 -18.96 6.20
N GLU A 32 -8.09 -18.98 5.43
CA GLU A 32 -7.99 -19.15 3.96
C GLU A 32 -7.35 -17.94 3.30
N ILE A 33 -7.67 -16.73 3.75
CA ILE A 33 -7.03 -15.49 3.29
C ILE A 33 -5.54 -15.51 3.62
N ALA A 34 -5.17 -15.83 4.87
CA ALA A 34 -3.76 -15.94 5.27
C ALA A 34 -2.99 -16.96 4.41
N ARG A 35 -3.59 -18.12 4.14
CA ARG A 35 -2.99 -19.14 3.27
C ARG A 35 -2.81 -18.63 1.84
N ALA A 36 -3.80 -17.94 1.28
CA ALA A 36 -3.71 -17.38 -0.07
C ALA A 36 -2.58 -16.33 -0.18
N VAL A 37 -2.48 -15.42 0.79
CA VAL A 37 -1.42 -14.41 0.84
C VAL A 37 -0.03 -15.05 0.95
N ARG A 38 0.09 -16.11 1.76
CA ARG A 38 1.34 -16.88 1.86
C ARG A 38 1.69 -17.60 0.56
N GLN A 39 0.72 -18.21 -0.11
CA GLN A 39 0.93 -18.90 -1.39
C GLN A 39 1.35 -17.95 -2.51
N ALA A 40 0.87 -16.72 -2.49
CA ALA A 40 1.33 -15.66 -3.38
C ALA A 40 2.77 -15.16 -3.06
N GLY A 41 3.42 -15.71 -2.01
CA GLY A 41 4.79 -15.41 -1.64
C GLY A 41 4.96 -14.03 -0.98
N LEU A 42 3.87 -13.43 -0.50
CA LEU A 42 3.84 -12.02 -0.18
C LEU A 42 4.22 -11.74 1.27
N ASP A 43 3.65 -12.48 2.23
CA ASP A 43 3.93 -12.20 3.62
C ASP A 43 3.51 -13.26 4.65
N GLY A 44 4.47 -13.76 5.42
CA GLY A 44 4.20 -14.64 6.58
C GLY A 44 3.59 -13.89 7.79
N ARG A 45 3.67 -12.55 7.82
CA ARG A 45 3.10 -11.73 8.90
C ARG A 45 1.58 -11.88 9.01
N VAL A 46 0.90 -12.07 7.88
CA VAL A 46 -0.56 -12.27 7.84
C VAL A 46 -0.97 -13.59 8.48
N GLU A 47 -0.25 -14.67 8.19
CA GLU A 47 -0.46 -15.98 8.81
C GLU A 47 -0.24 -15.91 10.33
N ARG A 48 0.87 -15.29 10.76
CA ARG A 48 1.17 -15.07 12.18
C ARG A 48 0.06 -14.25 12.88
N PHE A 49 -0.43 -13.19 12.26
CA PHE A 49 -1.53 -12.40 12.82
C PHE A 49 -2.81 -13.24 12.98
N VAL A 50 -3.21 -14.00 11.95
CA VAL A 50 -4.45 -14.78 11.98
C VAL A 50 -4.41 -15.87 13.05
N TRP A 51 -3.34 -16.68 13.08
CA TRP A 51 -3.26 -17.84 13.96
C TRP A 51 -2.87 -17.50 15.39
N ASN A 52 -1.99 -16.50 15.58
CA ASN A 52 -1.40 -16.24 16.89
C ASN A 52 -2.00 -15.02 17.60
N TYR A 53 -2.89 -14.27 16.94
CA TYR A 53 -3.58 -13.12 17.54
C TYR A 53 -5.11 -13.17 17.33
N LEU A 54 -5.58 -13.19 16.07
CA LEU A 54 -7.01 -13.06 15.77
C LEU A 54 -7.83 -14.23 16.30
N TYR A 55 -7.46 -15.46 15.95
CA TYR A 55 -8.23 -16.65 16.35
C TYR A 55 -8.22 -16.90 17.86
N PRO A 56 -7.09 -16.84 18.58
CA PRO A 56 -7.08 -16.99 20.03
C PRO A 56 -8.02 -15.99 20.72
N ARG A 57 -7.98 -14.71 20.31
CA ARG A 57 -8.81 -13.65 20.90
C ARG A 57 -10.29 -13.72 20.51
N HIS A 58 -10.61 -14.19 19.31
CA HIS A 58 -11.99 -14.19 18.82
C HIS A 58 -12.78 -15.45 19.20
N TYR A 59 -12.10 -16.61 19.30
CA TYR A 59 -12.75 -17.90 19.58
C TYR A 59 -12.47 -18.44 20.99
N GLY A 60 -11.93 -17.63 21.90
CA GLY A 60 -11.77 -17.98 23.31
C GLY A 60 -10.63 -18.95 23.60
N GLY A 61 -9.60 -18.99 22.75
CA GLY A 61 -8.33 -19.62 23.07
C GLY A 61 -7.56 -18.76 24.08
N ALA A 62 -6.53 -19.33 24.72
CA ALA A 62 -5.61 -18.59 25.60
C ALA A 62 -5.17 -17.24 24.98
N ASP A 63 -4.75 -16.29 25.82
CA ASP A 63 -4.11 -15.05 25.33
C ASP A 63 -3.12 -15.42 24.21
N GLY A 64 -3.37 -14.90 23.00
CA GLY A 64 -2.60 -15.28 21.81
C GLY A 64 -1.10 -15.11 22.04
N GLU A 65 -0.27 -15.93 21.40
CA GLU A 65 1.20 -15.83 21.52
C GLU A 65 1.72 -14.45 21.10
N VAL A 66 0.97 -13.76 20.25
CA VAL A 66 1.24 -12.40 19.82
C VAL A 66 0.52 -11.41 20.74
N SER A 67 1.29 -10.50 21.34
CA SER A 67 0.71 -9.40 22.13
C SER A 67 -0.04 -8.42 21.24
N GLU A 68 -0.94 -7.62 21.83
CA GLU A 68 -1.66 -6.57 21.11
C GLU A 68 -0.72 -5.56 20.44
N THR A 69 0.33 -5.12 21.14
CA THR A 69 1.34 -4.21 20.59
C THR A 69 2.06 -4.81 19.39
N GLU A 70 2.38 -6.10 19.46
CA GLU A 70 3.01 -6.81 18.35
C GLU A 70 2.05 -6.98 17.17
N ALA A 71 0.77 -7.28 17.41
CA ALA A 71 -0.25 -7.37 16.37
C ALA A 71 -0.43 -6.06 15.62
N ILE A 72 -0.47 -4.93 16.34
CA ILE A 72 -0.48 -3.59 15.75
C ILE A 72 0.77 -3.39 14.89
N GLY A 73 1.95 -3.74 15.39
CA GLY A 73 3.21 -3.65 14.65
C GLY A 73 3.21 -4.48 13.37
N LEU A 74 2.61 -5.68 13.37
CA LEU A 74 2.46 -6.52 12.18
C LEU A 74 1.61 -5.82 11.12
N VAL A 75 0.45 -5.26 11.50
CA VAL A 75 -0.44 -4.53 10.57
C VAL A 75 0.22 -3.24 10.06
N ASP A 76 0.81 -2.44 10.94
CA ASP A 76 1.51 -1.21 10.57
C ASP A 76 2.66 -1.45 9.60
N SER A 77 3.38 -2.55 9.77
CA SER A 77 4.51 -2.91 8.91
C SER A 77 4.10 -3.28 7.47
N LEU A 78 2.81 -3.46 7.20
CA LEU A 78 2.26 -3.70 5.87
C LEU A 78 1.78 -2.41 5.18
N LYS A 79 1.62 -1.32 5.94
CA LYS A 79 1.24 -0.02 5.38
C LYS A 79 2.32 0.44 4.40
N PRO A 80 1.92 1.03 3.26
CA PRO A 80 2.90 1.70 2.41
C PRO A 80 3.60 2.76 3.24
N LYS A 81 4.94 2.72 3.26
CA LYS A 81 5.72 3.80 3.87
C LYS A 81 5.32 5.07 3.12
N PRO A 82 4.85 6.14 3.79
CA PRO A 82 4.62 7.39 3.10
C PRO A 82 5.91 7.74 2.40
N LEU A 83 5.84 7.90 1.08
CA LEU A 83 6.95 8.48 0.34
C LEU A 83 7.26 9.78 1.07
N PRO A 84 8.52 10.07 1.43
CA PRO A 84 8.84 11.38 1.97
C PRO A 84 8.27 12.36 0.97
N SER A 85 7.35 13.23 1.43
CA SER A 85 6.70 14.20 0.58
C SER A 85 7.78 14.82 -0.28
N LEU A 86 7.75 14.53 -1.58
CA LEU A 86 8.53 15.27 -2.53
C LEU A 86 7.99 16.68 -2.36
N GLN A 87 8.72 17.49 -1.58
CA GLN A 87 8.56 18.93 -1.64
C GLN A 87 8.55 19.23 -3.13
N PRO A 88 7.58 20.00 -3.64
CA PRO A 88 7.59 20.38 -5.05
C PRO A 88 9.01 20.85 -5.33
N LEU A 89 9.75 20.10 -6.15
CA LEU A 89 11.02 20.56 -6.67
C LEU A 89 10.66 21.92 -7.23
N ALA A 90 11.26 22.98 -6.66
CA ALA A 90 11.10 24.33 -7.17
C ALA A 90 11.27 24.19 -8.69
N PRO A 91 10.35 24.76 -9.50
CA PRO A 91 10.36 24.55 -10.94
C PRO A 91 11.78 24.79 -11.43
N GLU A 92 12.39 23.72 -11.95
CA GLU A 92 13.71 23.80 -12.55
C GLU A 92 13.58 24.87 -13.63
N ASP A 93 14.36 25.93 -13.48
CA ASP A 93 14.40 27.07 -14.38
C ASP A 93 14.53 26.54 -15.81
N GLU A 94 13.42 26.57 -16.57
CA GLU A 94 13.43 26.24 -18.00
C GLU A 94 14.52 27.12 -18.63
N PRO A 95 15.49 26.57 -19.39
CA PRO A 95 16.45 27.42 -20.08
C PRO A 95 15.66 28.37 -20.99
N GLU A 96 15.74 29.67 -20.71
CA GLU A 96 15.10 30.73 -21.48
C GLU A 96 15.42 30.51 -22.96
N GLY A 97 14.46 29.94 -23.69
CA GLY A 97 14.60 29.71 -25.12
C GLY A 97 14.87 31.05 -25.81
N GLU A 98 15.97 31.12 -26.54
CA GLU A 98 16.45 32.31 -27.24
C GLU A 98 15.28 33.00 -27.98
N ARG A 99 14.93 34.20 -27.52
CA ARG A 99 13.96 35.05 -28.21
C ARG A 99 14.62 35.58 -29.47
N CYS A 100 13.89 35.62 -30.59
CA CYS A 100 14.41 36.21 -31.82
C CYS A 100 14.87 37.66 -31.57
N GLY A 101 16.14 37.97 -31.83
CA GLY A 101 16.74 39.29 -31.55
C GLY A 101 16.19 40.46 -32.38
N ILE A 102 15.22 40.22 -33.26
CA ILE A 102 14.62 41.23 -34.13
C ILE A 102 13.18 41.56 -33.69
N CYS A 103 12.36 40.55 -33.39
CA CYS A 103 10.96 40.75 -33.02
C CYS A 103 10.65 40.39 -31.56
N HIS A 104 11.62 39.86 -30.82
CA HIS A 104 11.50 39.39 -29.42
C HIS A 104 10.39 38.35 -29.17
N VAL A 105 9.78 37.78 -30.21
CA VAL A 105 8.77 36.72 -30.13
C VAL A 105 9.46 35.35 -30.19
N ARG A 106 8.95 34.41 -29.39
CA ARG A 106 9.39 33.01 -29.36
C ARG A 106 8.78 32.28 -30.58
N PRO A 107 9.55 31.66 -31.48
CA PRO A 107 8.99 31.00 -32.65
C PRO A 107 8.14 29.80 -32.22
N ALA A 108 6.89 29.72 -32.72
CA ALA A 108 6.06 28.55 -32.51
C ALA A 108 6.71 27.34 -33.18
N ARG A 109 6.92 26.25 -32.44
CA ARG A 109 7.37 24.96 -32.99
C ARG A 109 6.34 24.49 -34.03
N GLY A 110 6.62 24.77 -35.31
CA GLY A 110 5.89 24.19 -36.42
C GLY A 110 6.16 22.68 -36.44
N VAL A 111 5.10 21.88 -36.29
CA VAL A 111 5.12 20.47 -36.64
C VAL A 111 5.35 20.41 -38.15
N ILE A 112 6.51 19.93 -38.57
CA ILE A 112 6.78 19.65 -39.98
C ILE A 112 6.23 18.24 -40.22
N GLU A 113 4.97 18.13 -40.65
CA GLU A 113 4.49 16.90 -41.28
C GLU A 113 5.11 16.83 -42.68
N HIS A 114 5.97 15.83 -42.90
CA HIS A 114 6.44 15.45 -44.23
C HIS A 114 6.69 13.94 -44.27
N GLY A 115 5.95 13.25 -45.14
CA GLY A 115 6.31 11.96 -45.72
C GLY A 115 5.32 10.84 -45.49
#